data_AF-A0A6A8M9U5-F1
#
_entry.id   AF-A0A6A8M9U5-F1
#
_cell.length_a   1.000
_cell.length_b   1.000
_cell.length_c   1.000
_cell.angle_alpha   90.00
_cell.angle_beta   90.00
_cell.angle_gamma   90.00
#
_symmetry.space_group_name_H-M   'P 1'
#
loop_
_entity.id
_entity.type
_entity.pdbx_description
1 polymer ?
#
loop_
_entity_poly.entity_id
_entity_poly.type
_entity_poly.pdbx_seq_one_letter_code
_entity_poly.pdbx_strand_id
1 'polypeptide(L)'
;MEFSDQVKQLRQQMGLTQEQFALKVNVTRQAVSNWENNRNLPDIETLIVISQVFHISLDELILGGTDMNKMTEKLIQDGSEGRRAKMNMVSTLTGAFLMILGLACFLIKANSVEYIDKQGILHENFYLLPIGFAFLFTGFLVLLTTTTCFLVRKLREK
;
A
#
# COMPACT_ATOMS: atom_id res chain seq x y z
N MET A 1 17.28 10.96 -10.08
CA MET A 1 17.40 11.74 -11.34
C MET A 1 18.60 12.65 -11.14
N GLU A 2 19.56 12.73 -12.07
CA GLU A 2 20.78 13.50 -11.84
C GLU A 2 20.50 15.02 -11.84
N PHE A 3 21.25 15.78 -11.04
CA PHE A 3 21.10 17.23 -10.89
C PHE A 3 21.09 17.99 -12.23
N SER A 4 21.94 17.59 -13.19
CA SER A 4 22.02 18.20 -14.52
C SER A 4 20.70 18.14 -15.29
N ASP A 5 20.03 16.99 -15.23
CA ASP A 5 18.79 16.73 -15.94
C ASP A 5 17.66 17.52 -15.30
N GLN A 6 17.67 17.60 -13.97
CA GLN A 6 16.68 18.35 -13.22
C GLN A 6 16.76 19.86 -13.48
N VAL A 7 17.95 20.46 -13.42
CA VAL A 7 18.14 21.89 -13.72
C VAL A 7 17.69 22.22 -15.15
N LYS A 8 18.05 21.36 -16.11
CA LYS A 8 17.64 21.50 -17.51
C LYS A 8 16.12 21.44 -17.67
N GLN A 9 15.47 20.50 -16.98
CA GLN A 9 14.01 20.38 -17.01
C GLN A 9 13.31 21.58 -16.39
N LEU A 10 13.74 22.01 -15.20
CA LEU A 10 13.17 23.19 -14.52
C LEU A 10 13.31 24.45 -15.39
N ARG A 11 14.47 24.64 -16.03
CA ARG A 11 14.67 25.74 -16.99
C ARG A 11 13.70 25.66 -18.17
N GLN A 12 13.53 24.47 -18.74
CA GLN A 12 12.63 24.26 -19.89
C GLN A 12 11.15 24.45 -19.50
N GLN A 13 10.73 24.05 -18.31
CA GLN A 13 9.37 24.26 -17.80
C GLN A 13 9.05 25.75 -17.64
N MET A 14 10.03 26.57 -17.28
CA MET A 14 9.88 28.04 -17.26
C MET A 14 10.02 28.70 -18.64
N GLY A 15 10.27 27.93 -19.70
CA GLY A 15 10.44 28.46 -21.06
C GLY A 15 11.70 29.31 -21.25
N LEU A 16 12.71 29.17 -20.40
CA LEU A 16 13.91 30.00 -20.42
C LEU A 16 14.99 29.42 -21.34
N THR A 17 15.72 30.29 -22.06
CA THR A 17 16.99 29.91 -22.68
C THR A 17 18.08 29.77 -21.62
N GLN A 18 19.18 29.06 -21.95
CA GLN A 18 20.33 28.96 -21.03
C GLN A 18 20.89 30.34 -20.66
N GLU A 19 20.84 31.29 -21.58
CA GLU A 19 21.31 32.66 -21.37
C GLU A 19 20.39 33.45 -20.44
N GLN A 20 19.07 33.34 -20.65
CA GLN A 20 18.09 33.96 -19.75
C GLN A 20 18.15 33.38 -18.34
N PHE A 21 18.37 32.07 -18.21
CA PHE A 21 18.55 31.43 -16.91
C PHE A 21 19.84 31.90 -16.24
N ALA A 22 20.95 31.93 -16.98
CA ALA A 22 22.24 32.42 -16.49
C ALA A 22 22.14 33.85 -15.94
N LEU A 23 21.40 34.74 -16.63
CA LEU A 23 21.13 36.09 -16.15
C LEU A 23 20.32 36.12 -14.85
N LYS A 24 19.32 35.23 -14.70
CA LYS A 24 18.49 35.15 -13.48
C LYS A 24 19.28 34.68 -12.26
N VAL A 25 20.23 33.77 -12.45
CA VAL A 25 21.06 33.21 -11.36
C VAL A 25 22.43 33.89 -11.26
N ASN A 26 22.64 34.99 -11.99
CA ASN A 26 23.85 35.80 -12.00
C ASN A 26 25.15 35.03 -12.31
N VAL A 27 25.12 34.16 -13.32
CA VAL A 27 26.30 33.44 -13.83
C VAL A 27 26.45 33.58 -15.34
N THR A 28 27.52 33.01 -15.89
CA THR A 28 27.71 32.94 -17.34
C THR A 28 26.86 31.85 -17.97
N ARG A 29 26.44 32.04 -19.23
CA ARG A 29 25.80 31.00 -20.04
C ARG A 29 26.62 29.70 -20.09
N GLN A 30 27.95 29.82 -20.11
CA GLN A 30 28.86 28.68 -20.11
C GLN A 30 28.76 27.85 -18.84
N ALA A 31 28.59 28.50 -17.67
CA ALA A 31 28.40 27.80 -16.40
C ALA A 31 27.11 26.96 -16.43
N VAL A 32 25.99 27.54 -16.85
CA VAL A 32 24.72 26.82 -17.04
C VAL A 32 24.89 25.64 -17.99
N SER A 33 25.55 25.84 -19.14
CA SER A 33 25.81 24.76 -20.09
C SER A 33 26.65 23.63 -19.47
N ASN A 34 27.66 23.97 -18.67
CA ASN A 34 28.48 22.97 -18.00
C ASN A 34 27.69 22.16 -16.97
N TRP A 35 26.80 22.80 -16.20
CA TRP A 35 25.91 22.11 -15.26
C TRP A 35 24.94 21.16 -15.96
N GLU A 36 24.27 21.62 -17.03
CA GLU A 36 23.31 20.82 -17.79
C GLU A 36 23.95 19.66 -18.58
N ASN A 37 25.28 19.67 -18.73
CA ASN A 37 26.04 18.63 -19.41
C ASN A 37 26.95 17.84 -18.45
N ASN A 38 26.70 17.86 -17.13
CA ASN A 38 27.46 17.11 -16.11
C ASN A 38 28.97 17.39 -16.09
N ARG A 39 29.42 18.59 -16.50
CA ARG A 39 30.85 18.93 -16.49
C ARG A 39 31.33 19.46 -15.15
N ASN A 40 30.49 20.20 -14.44
CA ASN A 40 30.75 20.70 -13.10
C ASN A 40 29.43 20.95 -12.35
N LEU A 41 29.53 21.23 -11.06
CA LEU A 41 28.40 21.61 -10.21
C LEU A 41 28.48 23.10 -9.85
N PRO A 42 27.34 23.77 -9.61
CA PRO A 42 27.32 25.10 -9.00
C PRO A 42 27.81 25.03 -7.54
N ASP A 43 28.26 26.16 -7.03
CA ASP A 43 28.55 26.31 -5.61
C ASP A 43 27.27 26.42 -4.76
N ILE A 44 27.43 26.38 -3.44
CA ILE A 44 26.30 26.41 -2.49
C ILE A 44 25.47 27.69 -2.64
N GLU A 45 26.12 28.83 -2.84
CA GLU A 45 25.43 30.12 -3.00
C GLU A 45 24.55 30.11 -4.26
N THR A 46 25.11 29.67 -5.38
CA THR A 46 24.38 29.54 -6.64
C THR A 46 23.25 28.52 -6.52
N LEU A 47 23.45 27.40 -5.83
CA LEU A 47 22.41 26.41 -5.58
C LEU A 47 21.21 26.99 -4.80
N ILE A 48 21.47 27.84 -3.81
CA ILE A 48 20.41 28.56 -3.07
C ILE A 48 19.66 29.52 -4.00
N VAL A 49 20.36 30.24 -4.88
CA VAL A 49 19.71 31.14 -5.85
C VAL A 49 18.85 30.34 -6.84
N ILE A 50 19.36 29.21 -7.33
CA ILE A 50 18.62 28.32 -8.22
C ILE A 50 17.33 27.81 -7.55
N SER A 51 17.40 27.37 -6.29
CA SER A 51 16.23 26.88 -5.56
C SER A 51 15.16 27.97 -5.36
N GLN A 52 15.60 29.21 -5.12
CA GLN A 52 14.72 30.38 -5.04
C GLN A 52 14.07 30.73 -6.38
N VAL A 53 14.82 30.69 -7.49
CA VAL A 53 14.30 30.97 -8.85
C VAL A 53 13.21 29.98 -9.25
N PHE A 54 13.36 28.71 -8.87
CA PHE A 54 12.41 27.65 -9.19
C PHE A 54 11.36 27.42 -8.09
N HIS A 55 11.44 28.11 -6.96
CA HIS A 55 10.54 27.96 -5.82
C HIS A 55 10.45 26.52 -5.26
N ILE A 56 11.58 25.81 -5.21
CA ILE A 56 11.70 24.45 -4.66
C ILE A 56 12.70 24.41 -3.50
N SER A 57 12.69 23.35 -2.69
CA SER A 57 13.69 23.19 -1.64
C SER A 57 15.06 22.81 -2.24
N LEU A 58 16.14 23.07 -1.49
CA LEU A 58 17.48 22.67 -1.91
C LEU A 58 17.61 21.14 -2.00
N ASP A 59 16.96 20.42 -1.09
CA ASP A 59 16.89 18.96 -1.11
C ASP A 59 16.17 18.48 -2.38
N GLU A 60 15.08 19.13 -2.76
CA GLU A 60 14.37 18.82 -3.99
C GLU A 60 15.25 19.08 -5.21
N LEU A 61 15.94 20.23 -5.27
CA LEU A 61 16.84 20.60 -6.37
C LEU A 61 18.02 19.63 -6.56
N ILE A 62 18.58 19.08 -5.47
CA ILE A 62 19.76 18.21 -5.53
C ILE A 62 19.36 16.73 -5.66
N LEU A 63 18.29 16.30 -4.98
CA LEU A 63 17.87 14.89 -4.89
C LEU A 63 16.73 14.55 -5.86
N GLY A 64 16.39 15.42 -6.81
CA GLY A 64 15.38 15.11 -7.83
C GLY A 64 13.93 15.26 -7.39
N GLY A 65 13.64 15.62 -6.13
CA GLY A 65 12.31 15.53 -5.48
C GLY A 65 11.69 14.12 -5.46
N THR A 66 12.20 13.22 -6.29
CA THR A 66 11.63 11.93 -6.63
C THR A 66 12.27 10.80 -5.85
N ASP A 67 13.51 10.93 -5.37
CA ASP A 67 14.14 9.87 -4.58
C ASP A 67 13.62 9.87 -3.13
N MET A 68 13.33 11.05 -2.55
CA MET A 68 12.57 11.18 -1.30
C MET A 68 11.13 10.68 -1.45
N ASN A 69 10.44 11.03 -2.55
CA ASN A 69 9.08 10.56 -2.80
C ASN A 69 9.04 9.05 -3.04
N LYS A 70 9.98 8.47 -3.79
CA LYS A 70 10.05 7.00 -4.02
C LYS A 70 10.40 6.23 -2.75
N MET A 71 11.31 6.73 -1.92
CA MET A 71 11.63 6.07 -0.65
C MET A 71 10.43 6.14 0.31
N THR A 72 9.80 7.30 0.43
CA THR A 72 8.60 7.49 1.26
C THR A 72 7.43 6.64 0.75
N GLU A 73 7.23 6.60 -0.57
CA GLU A 73 6.19 5.79 -1.23
C GLU A 73 6.46 4.29 -1.05
N LYS A 74 7.71 3.83 -1.19
CA LYS A 74 8.10 2.44 -0.89
C LYS A 74 7.88 2.09 0.58
N LEU A 75 8.20 2.98 1.52
CA LEU A 75 7.97 2.74 2.95
C LEU A 75 6.47 2.66 3.28
N ILE A 76 5.66 3.52 2.68
CA ILE A 76 4.19 3.49 2.80
C ILE A 76 3.64 2.20 2.17
N GLN A 77 4.15 1.81 1.00
CA GLN A 77 3.75 0.61 0.29
C GLN A 77 4.09 -0.65 1.10
N ASP A 78 5.34 -0.80 1.55
CA ASP A 78 5.81 -1.93 2.36
C ASP A 78 5.03 -2.01 3.69
N GLY A 79 4.79 -0.87 4.34
CA GLY A 79 3.96 -0.80 5.55
C GLY A 79 2.51 -1.25 5.30
N SER A 80 1.93 -0.87 4.16
CA SER A 80 0.56 -1.23 3.77
C SER A 80 0.42 -2.71 3.41
N GLU A 81 1.42 -3.30 2.72
CA GLU A 81 1.47 -4.71 2.37
C GLU A 81 1.60 -5.59 3.61
N GLY A 82 2.48 -5.24 4.56
CA GLY A 82 2.62 -5.97 5.82
C GLY A 82 1.33 -5.97 6.65
N ARG A 83 0.65 -4.81 6.75
CA ARG A 83 -0.65 -4.71 7.44
C ARG A 83 -1.73 -5.54 6.76
N ARG A 84 -1.76 -5.57 5.43
CA ARG A 84 -2.71 -6.36 4.63
C ARG A 84 -2.47 -7.86 4.77
N ALA A 85 -1.21 -8.31 4.72
CA ALA A 85 -0.86 -9.71 4.94
C ALA A 85 -1.31 -10.19 6.32
N LYS A 86 -1.09 -9.37 7.36
CA LYS A 86 -1.58 -9.64 8.72
C LYS A 86 -3.11 -9.72 8.76
N MET A 87 -3.81 -8.81 8.09
CA MET A 87 -5.27 -8.81 8.05
C MET A 87 -5.84 -10.05 7.33
N ASN A 88 -5.24 -10.47 6.21
CA ASN A 88 -5.62 -11.69 5.50
C ASN A 88 -5.34 -12.95 6.32
N MET A 89 -4.25 -12.97 7.10
CA MET A 89 -3.95 -14.07 8.02
C MET A 89 -5.02 -14.16 9.12
N VAL A 90 -5.40 -13.03 9.73
CA VAL A 90 -6.43 -12.98 10.76
C VAL A 90 -7.80 -13.38 10.20
N SER A 91 -8.19 -12.91 9.02
CA SER A 91 -9.48 -13.30 8.42
C SER A 91 -9.54 -14.80 8.10
N THR A 92 -8.44 -15.36 7.61
CA THR A 92 -8.33 -16.81 7.32
C THR A 92 -8.45 -17.64 8.59
N LEU A 93 -7.73 -17.26 9.66
CA LEU A 93 -7.82 -17.93 10.95
C LEU A 93 -9.21 -17.83 11.56
N THR A 94 -9.85 -16.66 11.47
CA THR A 94 -11.22 -16.45 11.97
C THR A 94 -12.21 -17.32 11.21
N GLY A 95 -12.11 -17.38 9.87
CA GLY A 95 -12.95 -18.25 9.04
C GLY A 95 -12.77 -19.73 9.37
N ALA A 96 -11.53 -20.21 9.50
CA ALA A 96 -11.24 -21.58 9.88
C ALA A 96 -11.77 -21.95 11.27
N PHE A 97 -11.64 -21.03 12.24
CA PHE A 97 -12.18 -21.21 13.58
C PHE A 97 -13.70 -21.34 13.58
N LEU A 98 -14.42 -20.49 12.83
CA LEU A 98 -15.87 -20.61 12.67
C LEU A 98 -16.28 -21.94 12.05
N MET A 99 -15.51 -22.45 11.07
CA MET A 99 -15.77 -23.76 10.47
C MET A 99 -15.64 -24.90 11.50
N ILE A 100 -14.61 -24.85 12.33
CA ILE A 100 -14.39 -25.84 13.41
C ILE A 100 -15.52 -25.78 14.44
N LEU A 101 -15.95 -24.58 14.85
CA LEU A 101 -17.09 -24.41 15.75
C LEU A 101 -18.39 -24.98 15.15
N GLY A 102 -18.63 -24.72 13.87
CA GLY A 102 -19.77 -25.29 13.16
C GLY A 102 -19.77 -26.82 13.19
N LEU A 103 -18.63 -27.45 12.89
CA LEU A 103 -18.45 -28.90 12.98
C LEU A 103 -18.63 -29.43 14.40
N ALA A 104 -18.13 -28.70 15.41
CA ALA A 104 -18.30 -29.06 16.81
C ALA A 104 -19.78 -29.09 17.23
N CYS A 105 -20.62 -28.15 16.74
CA CYS A 105 -22.06 -28.18 16.99
C CYS A 105 -22.72 -29.47 16.50
N PHE A 106 -22.33 -29.97 15.32
CA PHE A 106 -22.84 -31.24 14.80
C PHE A 106 -22.39 -32.44 15.62
N LEU A 107 -21.11 -32.47 16.05
CA LEU A 107 -20.60 -33.52 16.93
C LEU A 107 -21.33 -33.55 18.28
N ILE A 108 -21.60 -32.37 18.86
CA ILE A 108 -22.37 -32.25 20.11
C ILE A 108 -23.80 -32.75 19.91
N LYS A 109 -24.47 -32.36 18.82
CA LYS A 109 -25.82 -32.86 18.50
C LYS A 109 -25.82 -34.39 18.31
N ALA A 110 -24.85 -34.94 17.60
CA ALA A 110 -24.74 -36.38 17.37
C ALA A 110 -24.57 -37.21 18.67
N ASN A 111 -23.98 -36.62 19.71
CA ASN A 111 -23.78 -37.27 21.01
C ASN A 111 -24.79 -36.80 22.08
N SER A 112 -25.73 -35.92 21.73
CA SER A 112 -26.71 -35.43 22.70
C SER A 112 -27.76 -36.48 23.00
N VAL A 113 -28.09 -36.65 24.28
CA VAL A 113 -29.14 -37.58 24.72
C VAL A 113 -30.51 -37.02 24.34
N GLU A 114 -31.34 -37.87 23.77
CA GLU A 114 -32.74 -37.58 23.42
C GLU A 114 -33.65 -38.43 24.31
N TYR A 115 -34.69 -37.82 24.88
CA TYR A 115 -35.64 -38.53 25.74
C TYR A 115 -37.07 -38.02 25.57
N ILE A 116 -38.03 -38.87 25.91
CA ILE A 116 -39.46 -38.57 25.88
C ILE A 116 -39.93 -38.36 27.32
N ASP A 117 -40.60 -37.24 27.58
CA ASP A 117 -41.17 -36.96 28.90
C ASP A 117 -42.48 -37.73 29.15
N LYS A 118 -43.04 -37.60 30.35
CA LYS A 118 -44.28 -38.30 30.74
C LYS A 118 -45.51 -37.84 29.95
N GLN A 119 -45.42 -36.71 29.26
CA GLN A 119 -46.45 -36.10 28.44
C GLN A 119 -46.29 -36.52 26.96
N GLY A 120 -45.28 -37.32 26.64
CA GLY A 120 -45.00 -37.78 25.28
C GLY A 120 -44.22 -36.77 24.44
N ILE A 121 -43.67 -35.71 25.03
CA ILE A 121 -42.88 -34.70 24.31
C ILE A 121 -41.43 -35.15 24.22
N LEU A 122 -40.90 -35.11 22.99
CA LEU A 122 -39.49 -35.39 22.70
C LEU A 122 -38.65 -34.14 23.02
N HIS A 123 -37.71 -34.28 23.95
CA HIS A 123 -36.73 -33.25 24.27
C HIS A 123 -35.42 -33.57 23.55
N GLU A 124 -35.07 -32.74 22.57
CA GLU A 124 -33.83 -32.84 21.80
C GLU A 124 -33.19 -31.47 21.55
N ASN A 125 -31.87 -31.44 21.38
CA ASN A 125 -31.12 -30.20 21.12
C ASN A 125 -31.17 -29.77 19.64
N PHE A 126 -32.37 -29.64 19.07
CA PHE A 126 -32.57 -29.33 17.66
C PHE A 126 -31.92 -28.01 17.23
N TYR A 127 -31.81 -27.04 18.14
CA TYR A 127 -31.20 -25.72 17.90
C TYR A 127 -29.72 -25.77 17.50
N LEU A 128 -29.00 -26.87 17.78
CA LEU A 128 -27.59 -27.04 17.39
C LEU A 128 -27.40 -27.17 15.86
N LEU A 129 -28.38 -27.72 15.14
CA LEU A 129 -28.34 -27.86 13.68
C LEU A 129 -28.29 -26.50 12.96
N PRO A 130 -29.27 -25.58 13.12
CA PRO A 130 -29.24 -24.30 12.44
C PRO A 130 -28.05 -23.43 12.86
N ILE A 131 -27.61 -23.53 14.13
CA ILE A 131 -26.40 -22.84 14.61
C ILE A 131 -25.15 -23.37 13.92
N GLY A 132 -25.00 -24.69 13.80
CA GLY A 132 -23.89 -25.33 13.11
C GLY A 132 -23.80 -24.91 11.63
N PHE A 133 -24.94 -24.93 10.92
CA PHE A 133 -25.00 -24.46 9.54
C PHE A 133 -24.68 -22.97 9.40
N ALA A 134 -25.15 -22.13 10.31
CA ALA A 134 -24.83 -20.69 10.29
C ALA A 134 -23.31 -20.45 10.42
N PHE A 135 -22.64 -21.13 11.36
CA PHE A 135 -21.19 -20.98 11.53
C PHE A 135 -20.40 -21.49 10.32
N LEU A 136 -20.79 -22.63 9.74
CA LEU A 136 -20.16 -23.13 8.52
C LEU A 136 -20.34 -22.16 7.34
N PHE A 137 -21.55 -21.62 7.17
CA PHE A 137 -21.84 -20.70 6.08
C PHE A 137 -21.06 -19.39 6.23
N THR A 138 -21.05 -18.79 7.42
CA THR A 138 -20.27 -17.57 7.69
C THR A 138 -18.76 -17.81 7.53
N GLY A 139 -18.24 -18.92 8.06
CA GLY A 139 -16.83 -19.29 7.91
C GLY A 139 -16.43 -19.46 6.45
N PHE A 140 -17.27 -20.12 5.65
CA PHE A 140 -17.07 -20.30 4.22
C PHE A 140 -17.07 -18.97 3.45
N LEU A 141 -18.02 -18.08 3.72
CA LEU A 141 -18.07 -16.76 3.10
C LEU A 141 -16.80 -15.94 3.37
N VAL A 142 -16.31 -15.93 4.61
CA VAL A 142 -15.08 -15.21 4.98
C VAL A 142 -13.87 -15.73 4.21
N LEU A 143 -13.75 -17.06 4.06
CA LEU A 143 -12.68 -17.68 3.29
C LEU A 143 -12.79 -17.38 1.80
N LEU A 144 -14.00 -17.42 1.23
CA LEU A 144 -14.24 -17.05 -0.16
C LEU A 144 -13.86 -15.59 -0.44
N THR A 145 -14.28 -14.65 0.41
CA THR A 145 -13.96 -13.22 0.22
C THR A 145 -12.45 -12.97 0.34
N THR A 146 -11.78 -13.65 1.26
CA THR A 146 -10.32 -13.51 1.44
C THR A 146 -9.57 -14.08 0.23
N THR A 147 -9.99 -15.26 -0.25
CA THR A 147 -9.35 -15.95 -1.39
C THR A 147 -9.55 -15.19 -2.69
N THR A 148 -10.78 -14.75 -2.97
CA THR A 148 -11.09 -13.95 -4.18
C THR A 148 -10.33 -12.63 -4.19
N CYS A 149 -10.25 -11.93 -3.06
CA CYS A 149 -9.46 -10.70 -2.93
C CYS A 149 -7.96 -10.96 -3.19
N PHE A 150 -7.40 -12.05 -2.66
CA PHE A 150 -6.01 -12.44 -2.92
C PHE A 150 -5.78 -12.76 -4.41
N LEU A 151 -6.68 -13.52 -5.02
CA LEU A 151 -6.55 -14.00 -6.40
C LEU A 151 -6.69 -12.86 -7.42
N VAL A 152 -7.65 -11.96 -7.22
CA VAL A 152 -7.82 -10.75 -8.04
C VAL A 152 -6.57 -9.87 -7.99
N ARG A 153 -5.93 -9.74 -6.82
CA ARG A 153 -4.67 -8.98 -6.68
C ARG A 153 -3.52 -9.65 -7.41
N LYS A 154 -3.34 -10.95 -7.22
CA LYS A 154 -2.32 -11.73 -7.92
C LYS A 154 -2.47 -11.68 -9.45
N LEU A 155 -3.69 -11.52 -9.95
CA LEU A 155 -3.97 -11.32 -11.37
C LEU A 155 -3.73 -9.88 -11.84
N ARG A 156 -3.88 -8.87 -10.97
CA ARG A 156 -3.60 -7.45 -11.28
C ARG A 156 -2.10 -7.13 -11.29
N GLU A 157 -1.31 -7.85 -10.52
CA GLU A 157 0.15 -7.68 -10.41
C GLU A 157 0.95 -8.41 -11.51
N LYS A 158 0.27 -9.15 -12.40
CA LYS A 158 0.84 -9.90 -13.52
C LYS A 158 0.61 -9.20 -14.84
#